data_AF-A0A3D4T7N3-F1
#
_entry.id   AF-A0A3D4T7N3-F1
#
_cell.length_a   1.000
_cell.length_b   1.000
_cell.length_c   1.000
_cell.angle_alpha   90.00
_cell.angle_beta   90.00
_cell.angle_gamma   90.00
#
_symmetry.space_group_name_H-M   'P 1'
#
loop_
_entity.id
_entity.type
_entity.pdbx_description
1 polymer ?
#
loop_
_entity_poly.entity_id
_entity_poly.type
_entity_poly.pdbx_seq_one_letter_code
_entity_poly.pdbx_strand_id
1 'polypeptide(L)'
;MNVTNDIRYVGVNDHDIDLFEGQYVVENGMAYNSYVIVDDKIAVLDTVDARFRHEWLDNIAEVLGGRKPDYLIVQHMEPDHSANIMSFIAAYPEVKVVASAKAFAMMGQFFGDDLSDRQVVISEGSVLDLGKHKLNFVAAPMVHWPEVMVTYDECDKVLFSADGFGKFGALDVDEDWACEARRYYFGIVGKYGVQVQKLLQKASKLDIEIICPLHGPILSENLGYYLDLYNTWSSYGIESEGIVIAYTSVYGNTKKAVEILADKLRAKGCPKVAVNDLARCDMAEAVEDAFRYGKLVLATTTYNADIFPFMRTFIESLTEREYKNRTIAFIENGTWAPLAAKVMKGMFEKSKGINFAESVVHIRSALNETSTAELEALSDELCRDYIAQDGETANKNDLSALFNIGYGLYVVTSNDGRRDNGLIVNTVSQVTNSPNRIAVTINKDNYSHHVIKQTGKMNLNCLSVDAPFSVFENFGFRSGRNADKFENCPPLRSDNGLAFLPRYINSFMSLKVEQYVDLDTHGMFICSVTEARVISDVETMTYTYYQKNVKPKPQTDGKKGWVCKVCGYIYEGDELPEDFICPLCKHGASDFEPIK
;
A
#
# COMPACT_ATOMS: atom_id res chain seq x y z
N MET A 1 -37.29 14.85 7.40
CA MET A 1 -36.52 15.32 6.21
C MET A 1 -36.91 14.44 5.02
N ASN A 2 -37.03 15.00 3.81
CA ASN A 2 -37.33 14.21 2.60
C ASN A 2 -36.03 13.77 1.94
N VAL A 3 -35.86 12.47 1.69
CA VAL A 3 -34.72 11.94 0.93
C VAL A 3 -35.04 12.03 -0.56
N THR A 4 -36.20 11.50 -0.95
CA THR A 4 -36.76 11.61 -2.30
C THR A 4 -38.25 11.94 -2.20
N ASN A 5 -39.02 11.75 -3.28
CA ASN A 5 -40.47 11.92 -3.24
C ASN A 5 -41.14 10.91 -2.32
N ASP A 6 -40.68 9.66 -2.35
CA ASP A 6 -41.32 8.51 -1.71
C ASP A 6 -40.52 8.00 -0.48
N ILE A 7 -39.27 8.44 -0.33
CA ILE A 7 -38.39 8.05 0.79
C ILE A 7 -38.29 9.20 1.82
N ARG A 8 -38.56 8.88 3.09
CA ARG A 8 -38.58 9.82 4.22
C ARG A 8 -37.57 9.40 5.29
N TYR A 9 -36.88 10.39 5.86
CA TYR A 9 -36.05 10.20 7.05
C TYR A 9 -36.91 10.31 8.32
N VAL A 10 -36.77 9.33 9.23
CA VAL A 10 -37.47 9.25 10.52
C VAL A 10 -36.53 8.97 11.71
N GLY A 11 -35.21 9.08 11.50
CA GLY A 11 -34.20 8.92 12.55
C GLY A 11 -34.17 10.06 13.57
N VAL A 12 -33.14 10.05 14.42
CA VAL A 12 -33.01 10.92 15.59
C VAL A 12 -31.55 11.35 15.81
N ASN A 13 -31.37 12.47 16.52
CA ASN A 13 -30.07 12.94 17.00
C ASN A 13 -29.95 12.73 18.52
N ASP A 14 -28.83 12.19 18.94
CA ASP A 14 -28.46 12.02 20.33
C ASP A 14 -27.34 12.97 20.72
N HIS A 15 -27.69 13.99 21.48
CA HIS A 15 -26.77 14.99 22.01
C HIS A 15 -26.32 14.70 23.45
N ASP A 16 -26.91 13.69 24.09
CA ASP A 16 -26.63 13.35 25.49
C ASP A 16 -25.56 12.24 25.62
N ILE A 17 -25.21 11.56 24.53
CA ILE A 17 -24.16 10.55 24.49
C ILE A 17 -22.76 11.17 24.61
N ASP A 18 -21.98 10.67 25.55
CA ASP A 18 -20.57 11.04 25.72
C ASP A 18 -19.63 10.05 25.02
N LEU A 19 -19.97 8.76 25.03
CA LEU A 19 -19.20 7.67 24.45
C LEU A 19 -20.06 6.77 23.55
N PHE A 20 -19.74 6.71 22.25
CA PHE A 20 -20.27 5.69 21.35
C PHE A 20 -19.57 4.34 21.58
N GLU A 21 -20.36 3.26 21.64
CA GLU A 21 -19.94 1.90 22.05
C GLU A 21 -19.18 1.84 23.39
N GLY A 22 -19.30 2.89 24.22
CA GLY A 22 -18.53 3.01 25.46
C GLY A 22 -17.03 3.26 25.26
N GLN A 23 -16.59 3.63 24.05
CA GLN A 23 -15.17 3.82 23.72
C GLN A 23 -14.87 5.14 22.98
N TYR A 24 -15.70 5.54 22.02
CA TYR A 24 -15.40 6.68 21.14
C TYR A 24 -16.05 7.95 21.68
N VAL A 25 -15.23 8.96 21.99
CA VAL A 25 -15.73 10.27 22.44
C VAL A 25 -16.48 10.95 21.30
N VAL A 26 -17.72 11.36 21.53
CA VAL A 26 -18.57 11.95 20.49
C VAL A 26 -19.12 13.30 20.96
N GLU A 27 -18.22 14.30 21.03
CA GLU A 27 -18.56 15.64 21.57
C GLU A 27 -19.72 16.32 20.85
N ASN A 28 -19.91 16.00 19.56
CA ASN A 28 -20.97 16.53 18.70
C ASN A 28 -22.16 15.57 18.55
N GLY A 29 -22.29 14.60 19.46
CA GLY A 29 -23.39 13.65 19.51
C GLY A 29 -23.32 12.55 18.45
N MET A 30 -24.44 11.88 18.25
CA MET A 30 -24.61 10.78 17.30
C MET A 30 -25.94 10.89 16.55
N ALA A 31 -25.96 10.50 15.28
CA ALA A 31 -27.21 10.29 14.56
C ALA A 31 -27.54 8.78 14.50
N TYR A 32 -28.79 8.43 14.78
CA TYR A 32 -29.35 7.10 14.56
C TYR A 32 -30.40 7.20 13.46
N ASN A 33 -30.03 6.80 12.25
CA ASN A 33 -30.84 7.01 11.06
C ASN A 33 -31.79 5.84 10.83
N SER A 34 -33.04 6.16 10.51
CA SER A 34 -34.04 5.20 10.07
C SER A 34 -34.86 5.85 8.94
N TYR A 35 -35.37 5.01 8.02
CA TYR A 35 -35.99 5.48 6.78
C TYR A 35 -37.34 4.80 6.54
N VAL A 36 -38.26 5.51 5.90
CA VAL A 36 -39.57 4.97 5.47
C VAL A 36 -39.70 5.12 3.97
N ILE A 37 -40.02 4.02 3.28
CA ILE A 37 -40.35 4.00 1.85
C ILE A 37 -41.87 3.90 1.73
N VAL A 38 -42.47 4.94 1.17
CA VAL A 38 -43.92 5.07 1.01
C VAL A 38 -44.31 4.69 -0.41
N ASP A 39 -44.83 3.48 -0.59
CA ASP A 39 -45.27 2.93 -1.88
C ASP A 39 -46.64 2.25 -1.71
N ASP A 40 -47.07 1.38 -2.64
CA ASP A 40 -48.26 0.53 -2.48
C ASP A 40 -48.16 -0.29 -1.18
N LYS A 41 -46.98 -0.85 -0.90
CA LYS A 41 -46.59 -1.40 0.40
C LYS A 41 -45.54 -0.53 1.06
N ILE A 42 -45.62 -0.37 2.38
CA ILE A 42 -44.73 0.52 3.12
C ILE A 42 -43.66 -0.30 3.84
N ALA A 43 -42.40 0.13 3.71
CA ALA A 43 -41.27 -0.45 4.44
C ALA A 43 -40.62 0.59 5.35
N VAL A 44 -40.33 0.19 6.60
CA VAL A 44 -39.45 0.91 7.53
C VAL A 44 -38.10 0.19 7.55
N LEU A 45 -37.00 0.94 7.45
CA LEU A 45 -35.64 0.41 7.43
C LEU A 45 -34.94 0.74 8.74
N ASP A 46 -34.55 -0.33 9.43
CA ASP A 46 -33.93 -0.36 10.76
C ASP A 46 -34.69 0.47 11.81
N THR A 47 -34.23 0.40 13.04
CA THR A 47 -34.76 1.16 14.17
C THR A 47 -33.69 2.11 14.69
N VAL A 48 -33.84 2.60 15.91
CA VAL A 48 -32.88 3.49 16.57
C VAL A 48 -32.58 3.00 17.98
N ASP A 49 -31.65 3.66 18.67
CA ASP A 49 -31.30 3.36 20.05
C ASP A 49 -32.54 3.34 20.97
N ALA A 50 -32.53 2.46 21.97
CA ALA A 50 -33.65 2.23 22.87
C ALA A 50 -34.16 3.51 23.56
N ARG A 51 -33.28 4.51 23.79
CA ARG A 51 -33.62 5.79 24.41
C ARG A 51 -34.58 6.63 23.57
N PHE A 52 -34.50 6.51 22.25
CA PHE A 52 -35.25 7.32 21.30
C PHE A 52 -36.52 6.64 20.77
N ARG A 53 -36.94 5.52 21.38
CA ARG A 53 -38.12 4.75 20.99
C ARG A 53 -39.34 5.61 20.67
N HIS A 54 -39.70 6.51 21.58
CA HIS A 54 -40.95 7.26 21.48
C HIS A 54 -40.89 8.29 20.36
N GLU A 55 -39.80 9.07 20.30
CA GLU A 55 -39.57 10.05 19.24
C GLU A 55 -39.54 9.39 17.85
N TRP A 56 -38.84 8.27 17.71
CA TRP A 56 -38.81 7.53 16.44
C TRP A 56 -40.17 6.98 16.02
N LEU A 57 -40.97 6.43 16.95
CA LEU A 57 -42.33 5.98 16.65
C LEU A 57 -43.26 7.15 16.28
N ASP A 58 -43.10 8.32 16.91
CA ASP A 58 -43.86 9.53 16.58
C ASP A 58 -43.49 10.02 15.17
N ASN A 59 -42.20 10.05 14.81
CA ASN A 59 -41.72 10.39 13.47
C ASN A 59 -42.30 9.46 12.40
N ILE A 60 -42.34 8.15 12.67
CA ILE A 60 -42.97 7.17 11.78
C ILE A 60 -44.47 7.44 11.65
N ALA A 61 -45.18 7.64 12.77
CA ALA A 61 -46.62 7.87 12.75
C ALA A 61 -47.00 9.12 11.94
N GLU A 62 -46.20 10.19 12.03
CA GLU A 62 -46.36 11.40 11.23
C GLU A 62 -46.23 11.11 9.74
N VAL A 63 -45.16 10.42 9.33
CA VAL A 63 -44.93 10.05 7.92
C VAL A 63 -46.02 9.14 7.36
N LEU A 64 -46.50 8.18 8.17
CA LEU A 64 -47.52 7.22 7.76
C LEU A 64 -48.90 7.86 7.56
N GLY A 65 -49.21 8.96 8.25
CA GLY A 65 -50.50 9.65 8.11
C GLY A 65 -51.72 8.74 8.34
N GLY A 66 -51.59 7.74 9.24
CA GLY A 66 -52.62 6.74 9.53
C GLY A 66 -52.59 5.48 8.66
N ARG A 67 -51.70 5.39 7.66
CA ARG A 67 -51.40 4.13 6.97
C ARG A 67 -50.64 3.17 7.91
N LYS A 68 -50.65 1.88 7.61
CA LYS A 68 -49.90 0.86 8.37
C LYS A 68 -48.69 0.38 7.55
N PRO A 69 -47.53 0.16 8.19
CA PRO A 69 -46.37 -0.43 7.53
C PRO A 69 -46.58 -1.92 7.26
N ASP A 70 -46.12 -2.39 6.11
CA ASP A 70 -46.16 -3.80 5.72
C ASP A 70 -44.88 -4.54 6.19
N TYR A 71 -43.74 -3.84 6.15
CA TYR A 71 -42.43 -4.40 6.43
C TYR A 71 -41.60 -3.56 7.40
N LEU A 72 -40.90 -4.24 8.31
CA LEU A 72 -39.71 -3.74 8.98
C LEU A 72 -38.51 -4.49 8.41
N ILE A 73 -37.63 -3.78 7.69
CA ILE A 73 -36.39 -4.31 7.14
C ILE A 73 -35.29 -4.09 8.16
N VAL A 74 -34.65 -5.17 8.61
CA VAL A 74 -33.52 -5.11 9.56
C VAL A 74 -32.25 -5.49 8.81
N GLN A 75 -31.42 -4.49 8.55
CA GLN A 75 -30.15 -4.61 7.85
C GLN A 75 -29.02 -5.03 8.78
N HIS A 76 -29.08 -4.59 10.03
CA HIS A 76 -28.03 -4.78 11.02
C HIS A 76 -28.64 -4.97 12.42
N MET A 77 -28.13 -5.93 13.19
CA MET A 77 -28.67 -6.29 14.51
C MET A 77 -28.01 -5.55 15.68
N GLU A 78 -27.05 -4.65 15.44
CA GLU A 78 -26.48 -3.90 16.56
C GLU A 78 -27.57 -3.08 17.29
N PRO A 79 -27.61 -3.09 18.64
CA PRO A 79 -28.74 -2.55 19.38
C PRO A 79 -29.03 -1.06 19.17
N ASP A 80 -28.06 -0.27 18.75
CA ASP A 80 -28.22 1.15 18.45
C ASP A 80 -29.09 1.43 17.21
N HIS A 81 -29.33 0.41 16.36
CA HIS A 81 -30.33 0.45 15.29
C HIS A 81 -31.35 -0.69 15.36
N SER A 82 -31.25 -1.61 16.32
CA SER A 82 -32.15 -2.78 16.39
C SER A 82 -32.97 -2.87 17.68
N ALA A 83 -32.66 -2.08 18.72
CA ALA A 83 -33.28 -2.24 20.04
C ALA A 83 -34.81 -2.06 20.05
N ASN A 84 -35.37 -1.37 19.07
CA ASN A 84 -36.80 -1.06 19.03
C ASN A 84 -37.64 -2.01 18.16
N ILE A 85 -37.07 -3.12 17.64
CA ILE A 85 -37.80 -4.11 16.82
C ILE A 85 -39.08 -4.59 17.54
N MET A 86 -38.98 -5.04 18.79
CA MET A 86 -40.14 -5.54 19.53
C MET A 86 -41.17 -4.44 19.84
N SER A 87 -40.70 -3.22 20.09
CA SER A 87 -41.57 -2.05 20.30
C SER A 87 -42.35 -1.69 19.04
N PHE A 88 -41.70 -1.75 17.87
CA PHE A 88 -42.33 -1.50 16.58
C PHE A 88 -43.37 -2.57 16.26
N ILE A 89 -43.05 -3.85 16.51
CA ILE A 89 -44.00 -4.97 16.33
C ILE A 89 -45.23 -4.81 17.25
N ALA A 90 -45.03 -4.38 18.48
CA ALA A 90 -46.14 -4.11 19.40
C ALA A 90 -47.04 -2.97 18.91
N ALA A 91 -46.46 -1.93 18.28
CA ALA A 91 -47.20 -0.82 17.70
C ALA A 91 -47.92 -1.20 16.38
N TYR A 92 -47.32 -2.09 15.59
CA TYR A 92 -47.83 -2.54 14.29
C TYR A 92 -47.89 -4.08 14.21
N PRO A 93 -48.89 -4.73 14.83
CA PRO A 93 -48.90 -6.19 15.00
C PRO A 93 -48.96 -7.01 13.71
N GLU A 94 -49.40 -6.41 12.61
CA GLU A 94 -49.53 -7.03 11.29
C GLU A 94 -48.24 -6.97 10.45
N VAL A 95 -47.21 -6.24 10.91
CA VAL A 95 -45.97 -6.06 10.16
C VAL A 95 -45.21 -7.39 10.00
N LYS A 96 -44.62 -7.59 8.82
CA LYS A 96 -43.62 -8.63 8.58
C LYS A 96 -42.22 -8.09 8.82
N VAL A 97 -41.33 -8.93 9.33
CA VAL A 97 -39.92 -8.56 9.51
C VAL A 97 -39.10 -9.17 8.38
N VAL A 98 -38.26 -8.36 7.73
CA VAL A 98 -37.43 -8.76 6.58
C VAL A 98 -35.98 -8.69 7.01
N ALA A 99 -35.29 -9.83 7.08
CA ALA A 99 -33.90 -9.88 7.53
C ALA A 99 -33.19 -11.14 7.04
N SER A 100 -31.87 -11.20 7.21
CA SER A 100 -31.10 -12.41 6.91
C SER A 100 -31.38 -13.52 7.94
N ALA A 101 -31.14 -14.77 7.57
CA ALA A 101 -31.30 -15.90 8.51
C ALA A 101 -30.43 -15.75 9.77
N LYS A 102 -29.26 -15.12 9.65
CA LYS A 102 -28.38 -14.83 10.81
C LYS A 102 -28.98 -13.75 11.70
N ALA A 103 -29.57 -12.71 11.12
CA ALA A 103 -30.23 -11.66 11.89
C ALA A 103 -31.40 -12.22 12.71
N PHE A 104 -32.25 -13.09 12.14
CA PHE A 104 -33.31 -13.75 12.92
C PHE A 104 -32.78 -14.62 14.06
N ALA A 105 -31.68 -15.34 13.85
CA ALA A 105 -31.03 -16.09 14.93
C ALA A 105 -30.54 -15.15 16.05
N MET A 106 -30.03 -13.96 15.73
CA MET A 106 -29.65 -12.94 16.70
C MET A 106 -30.86 -12.30 17.39
N MET A 107 -31.97 -12.06 16.68
CA MET A 107 -33.23 -11.59 17.29
C MET A 107 -33.70 -12.56 18.39
N GLY A 108 -33.64 -13.87 18.13
CA GLY A 108 -33.94 -14.88 19.14
C GLY A 108 -33.00 -14.82 20.36
N GLN A 109 -31.75 -14.39 20.18
CA GLN A 109 -30.79 -14.21 21.28
C GLN A 109 -31.05 -12.93 22.08
N PHE A 110 -31.28 -11.80 21.41
CA PHE A 110 -31.49 -10.49 22.04
C PHE A 110 -32.87 -10.36 22.69
N PHE A 111 -33.92 -10.90 22.04
CA PHE A 111 -35.32 -10.67 22.44
C PHE A 111 -36.02 -11.93 22.95
N GLY A 112 -35.41 -13.12 22.80
CA GLY A 112 -36.03 -14.39 23.17
C GLY A 112 -37.11 -14.87 22.19
N ASP A 113 -37.29 -14.17 21.07
CA ASP A 113 -38.23 -14.49 20.01
C ASP A 113 -37.55 -14.27 18.65
N ASP A 114 -37.58 -15.29 17.79
CA ASP A 114 -37.03 -15.21 16.43
C ASP A 114 -38.06 -14.71 15.41
N LEU A 115 -39.30 -14.45 15.85
CA LEU A 115 -40.39 -13.92 15.04
C LEU A 115 -40.84 -14.86 13.92
N SER A 116 -40.73 -16.19 14.14
CA SER A 116 -41.07 -17.26 13.18
C SER A 116 -42.42 -17.08 12.46
N ASP A 117 -43.42 -16.46 13.08
CA ASP A 117 -44.76 -16.26 12.51
C ASP A 117 -44.85 -15.14 11.46
N ARG A 118 -43.81 -14.28 11.36
CA ARG A 118 -43.80 -13.07 10.53
C ARG A 118 -42.49 -12.83 9.77
N GLN A 119 -41.60 -13.81 9.74
CA GLN A 119 -40.33 -13.70 9.01
C GLN A 119 -40.52 -13.62 7.49
N VAL A 120 -39.71 -12.76 6.87
CA VAL A 120 -39.39 -12.77 5.46
C VAL A 120 -37.87 -12.89 5.37
N VAL A 121 -37.40 -14.13 5.22
CA VAL A 121 -35.97 -14.43 5.18
C VAL A 121 -35.40 -14.07 3.81
N ILE A 122 -34.39 -13.19 3.81
CA ILE A 122 -33.69 -12.74 2.60
C ILE A 122 -32.25 -13.25 2.57
N SER A 123 -31.70 -13.31 1.35
CA SER A 123 -30.31 -13.63 1.07
C SER A 123 -29.78 -12.71 -0.03
N GLU A 124 -28.49 -12.82 -0.36
CA GLU A 124 -27.92 -12.09 -1.49
C GLU A 124 -28.72 -12.33 -2.78
N GLY A 125 -29.09 -11.24 -3.45
CA GLY A 125 -29.89 -11.28 -4.69
C GLY A 125 -31.40 -11.43 -4.49
N SER A 126 -31.89 -11.51 -3.25
CA SER A 126 -33.32 -11.40 -2.97
C SER A 126 -33.86 -10.03 -3.42
N VAL A 127 -35.13 -10.02 -3.83
CA VAL A 127 -35.86 -8.80 -4.20
C VAL A 127 -37.17 -8.73 -3.43
N LEU A 128 -37.45 -7.58 -2.81
CA LEU A 128 -38.73 -7.26 -2.19
C LEU A 128 -39.46 -6.20 -3.01
N ASP A 129 -40.65 -6.53 -3.50
CA ASP A 129 -41.48 -5.67 -4.33
C ASP A 129 -42.52 -4.93 -3.46
N LEU A 130 -42.37 -3.60 -3.41
CA LEU A 130 -43.26 -2.69 -2.69
C LEU A 130 -44.32 -2.05 -3.58
N GLY A 131 -44.28 -2.25 -4.91
CA GLY A 131 -45.08 -1.52 -5.89
C GLY A 131 -44.19 -0.89 -6.96
N LYS A 132 -44.00 0.42 -6.89
CA LYS A 132 -43.04 1.19 -7.71
C LYS A 132 -41.58 0.85 -7.37
N HIS A 133 -41.29 0.65 -6.08
CA HIS A 133 -39.97 0.40 -5.53
C HIS A 133 -39.67 -1.10 -5.45
N LYS A 134 -38.48 -1.48 -5.92
CA LYS A 134 -37.97 -2.85 -5.86
C LYS A 134 -36.65 -2.84 -5.11
N LEU A 135 -36.67 -3.46 -3.94
CA LEU A 135 -35.55 -3.48 -3.01
C LEU A 135 -34.70 -4.72 -3.26
N ASN A 136 -33.45 -4.51 -3.65
CA ASN A 136 -32.46 -5.54 -3.93
C ASN A 136 -31.52 -5.68 -2.73
N PHE A 137 -31.36 -6.89 -2.20
CA PHE A 137 -30.53 -7.13 -1.02
C PHE A 137 -29.14 -7.66 -1.41
N VAL A 138 -28.10 -7.03 -0.86
CA VAL A 138 -26.69 -7.37 -1.10
C VAL A 138 -26.03 -7.70 0.23
N ALA A 139 -25.38 -8.86 0.33
CA ALA A 139 -24.76 -9.28 1.59
C ALA A 139 -23.43 -8.54 1.81
N ALA A 140 -23.26 -7.99 3.02
CA ALA A 140 -22.11 -7.24 3.48
C ALA A 140 -21.49 -7.87 4.76
N PRO A 141 -21.19 -9.17 4.77
CA PRO A 141 -20.77 -9.85 6.00
C PRO A 141 -19.44 -9.30 6.52
N MET A 142 -19.39 -9.07 7.84
CA MET A 142 -18.28 -8.43 8.56
C MET A 142 -18.05 -6.97 8.14
N VAL A 143 -19.09 -6.26 7.71
CA VAL A 143 -19.09 -4.80 7.53
C VAL A 143 -20.15 -4.17 8.46
N HIS A 144 -20.00 -4.25 9.78
CA HIS A 144 -18.92 -4.87 10.55
C HIS A 144 -19.31 -6.19 11.24
N TRP A 145 -20.60 -6.55 11.24
CA TRP A 145 -21.13 -7.80 11.82
C TRP A 145 -21.46 -8.88 10.76
N PRO A 146 -21.57 -10.17 11.13
CA PRO A 146 -21.68 -11.28 10.17
C PRO A 146 -23.03 -11.39 9.42
N GLU A 147 -24.08 -10.71 9.89
CA GLU A 147 -25.45 -10.72 9.35
C GLU A 147 -25.76 -9.55 8.43
N VAL A 148 -24.91 -8.52 8.41
CA VAL A 148 -25.18 -7.25 7.74
C VAL A 148 -25.56 -7.42 6.27
N MET A 149 -26.62 -6.71 5.88
CA MET A 149 -27.04 -6.56 4.49
C MET A 149 -27.22 -5.08 4.13
N VAL A 150 -26.87 -4.72 2.90
CA VAL A 150 -27.27 -3.42 2.33
C VAL A 150 -28.46 -3.61 1.41
N THR A 151 -29.33 -2.60 1.37
CA THR A 151 -30.56 -2.60 0.58
C THR A 151 -30.46 -1.55 -0.52
N TYR A 152 -30.65 -1.93 -1.78
CA TYR A 152 -30.65 -1.02 -2.91
C TYR A 152 -32.06 -0.88 -3.50
N ASP A 153 -32.59 0.33 -3.50
CA ASP A 153 -33.82 0.66 -4.20
C ASP A 153 -33.54 0.96 -5.68
N GLU A 154 -34.07 0.10 -6.57
CA GLU A 154 -33.91 0.25 -8.02
C GLU A 154 -34.63 1.49 -8.58
N CYS A 155 -35.73 1.93 -7.94
CA CYS A 155 -36.55 3.02 -8.46
C CYS A 155 -35.85 4.38 -8.31
N ASP A 156 -35.49 4.72 -7.08
CA ASP A 156 -34.90 6.03 -6.77
C ASP A 156 -33.36 5.96 -6.68
N LYS A 157 -32.75 4.81 -6.98
CA LYS A 157 -31.29 4.61 -7.00
C LYS A 157 -30.61 4.89 -5.66
N VAL A 158 -31.29 4.52 -4.58
CA VAL A 158 -30.83 4.74 -3.20
C VAL A 158 -30.22 3.47 -2.62
N LEU A 159 -29.00 3.57 -2.10
CA LEU A 159 -28.36 2.53 -1.32
C LEU A 159 -28.51 2.82 0.18
N PHE A 160 -29.28 2.02 0.89
CA PHE A 160 -29.28 1.98 2.35
C PHE A 160 -28.12 1.11 2.82
N SER A 161 -27.08 1.73 3.38
CA SER A 161 -25.74 1.14 3.48
C SER A 161 -25.41 0.50 4.83
N ALA A 162 -26.40 0.36 5.72
CA ALA A 162 -26.15 0.01 7.13
C ALA A 162 -25.10 0.98 7.72
N ASP A 163 -24.10 0.49 8.46
CA ASP A 163 -22.98 1.30 8.99
C ASP A 163 -22.03 1.81 7.91
N GLY A 164 -22.08 1.24 6.71
CA GLY A 164 -21.27 1.71 5.60
C GLY A 164 -21.56 3.18 5.31
N PHE A 165 -20.51 3.96 5.05
CA PHE A 165 -20.54 5.40 4.78
C PHE A 165 -20.98 6.31 5.94
N GLY A 166 -21.09 5.77 7.16
CA GLY A 166 -21.38 6.57 8.34
C GLY A 166 -20.23 7.45 8.82
N LYS A 167 -20.57 8.40 9.71
CA LYS A 167 -19.62 9.18 10.51
C LYS A 167 -20.13 9.35 11.94
N PHE A 168 -19.22 9.67 12.87
CA PHE A 168 -19.60 10.23 14.17
C PHE A 168 -20.16 11.65 14.01
N GLY A 169 -21.00 12.07 14.98
CA GLY A 169 -21.66 13.38 14.99
C GLY A 169 -23.16 13.32 14.67
N ALA A 170 -23.92 14.20 15.31
CA ALA A 170 -25.33 14.44 15.01
C ALA A 170 -25.52 15.17 13.66
N LEU A 171 -26.72 15.07 13.07
CA LEU A 171 -27.01 15.65 11.74
C LEU A 171 -27.13 17.16 11.70
N ASP A 172 -27.34 17.79 12.86
CA ASP A 172 -27.53 19.24 13.02
C ASP A 172 -26.22 19.98 13.33
N VAL A 173 -25.08 19.30 13.26
CA VAL A 173 -23.74 19.87 13.44
C VAL A 173 -23.04 20.04 12.09
N ASP A 174 -22.48 21.23 11.87
CA ASP A 174 -21.74 21.58 10.65
C ASP A 174 -20.27 21.15 10.76
N GLU A 175 -19.94 19.99 10.19
CA GLU A 175 -18.61 19.41 10.20
C GLU A 175 -18.29 18.72 8.87
N ASP A 176 -17.01 18.76 8.48
CA ASP A 176 -16.53 18.00 7.34
C ASP A 176 -16.75 16.50 7.54
N TRP A 177 -17.23 15.83 6.49
CA TRP A 177 -17.57 14.41 6.58
C TRP A 177 -16.32 13.55 6.78
N ALA A 178 -15.21 13.84 6.08
CA ALA A 178 -14.12 12.88 5.94
C ALA A 178 -13.30 12.65 7.21
N CYS A 179 -13.22 13.62 8.12
CA CYS A 179 -12.51 13.44 9.38
C CYS A 179 -13.25 12.44 10.28
N GLU A 180 -14.50 12.75 10.66
CA GLU A 180 -15.28 11.85 11.51
C GLU A 180 -15.69 10.55 10.81
N ALA A 181 -15.85 10.54 9.48
CA ALA A 181 -16.10 9.30 8.72
C ALA A 181 -14.87 8.37 8.72
N ARG A 182 -13.66 8.92 8.66
CA ARG A 182 -12.44 8.11 8.77
C ARG A 182 -12.25 7.60 10.20
N ARG A 183 -12.48 8.44 11.20
CA ARG A 183 -12.48 8.07 12.62
C ARG A 183 -13.51 6.97 12.89
N TYR A 184 -14.73 7.10 12.36
CA TYR A 184 -15.77 6.08 12.40
C TYR A 184 -15.34 4.80 11.68
N TYR A 185 -14.87 4.91 10.43
CA TYR A 185 -14.45 3.75 9.63
C TYR A 185 -13.37 2.93 10.33
N PHE A 186 -12.28 3.56 10.79
CA PHE A 186 -11.23 2.81 11.48
C PHE A 186 -11.65 2.39 12.89
N GLY A 187 -12.53 3.14 13.57
CA GLY A 187 -13.12 2.71 14.83
C GLY A 187 -13.89 1.39 14.69
N ILE A 188 -14.81 1.33 13.74
CA ILE A 188 -15.84 0.28 13.65
C ILE A 188 -15.45 -0.85 12.67
N VAL A 189 -15.07 -0.50 11.44
CA VAL A 189 -14.94 -1.44 10.32
C VAL A 189 -13.48 -1.71 9.93
N GLY A 190 -12.52 -0.89 10.37
CA GLY A 190 -11.17 -0.78 9.81
C GLY A 190 -10.38 -2.08 9.67
N LYS A 191 -10.70 -3.09 10.48
CA LYS A 191 -10.12 -4.45 10.40
C LYS A 191 -10.57 -5.26 9.16
N TYR A 192 -11.74 -4.97 8.62
CA TYR A 192 -12.41 -5.77 7.60
C TYR A 192 -12.30 -5.17 6.20
N GLY A 193 -11.16 -4.53 5.88
CA GLY A 193 -10.96 -3.88 4.58
C GLY A 193 -11.19 -4.81 3.37
N VAL A 194 -10.84 -6.10 3.46
CA VAL A 194 -11.11 -7.08 2.39
C VAL A 194 -12.60 -7.29 2.15
N GLN A 195 -13.41 -7.28 3.20
CA GLN A 195 -14.86 -7.45 3.14
C GLN A 195 -15.52 -6.19 2.58
N VAL A 196 -15.05 -5.02 2.99
CA VAL A 196 -15.46 -3.74 2.41
C VAL A 196 -15.13 -3.68 0.91
N GLN A 197 -13.92 -4.05 0.49
CA GLN A 197 -13.54 -4.12 -0.93
C GLN A 197 -14.46 -5.04 -1.75
N LYS A 198 -14.85 -6.20 -1.20
CA LYS A 198 -15.83 -7.10 -1.83
C LYS A 198 -17.21 -6.47 -1.94
N LEU A 199 -17.65 -5.74 -0.91
CA LEU A 199 -18.92 -5.00 -0.95
C LEU A 199 -18.88 -3.91 -2.02
N LEU A 200 -17.82 -3.10 -2.07
CA LEU A 200 -17.64 -2.04 -3.08
C LEU A 200 -17.67 -2.63 -4.50
N GLN A 201 -17.04 -3.79 -4.73
CA GLN A 201 -17.10 -4.47 -6.03
C GLN A 201 -18.51 -4.95 -6.42
N LYS A 202 -19.34 -5.32 -5.44
CA LYS A 202 -20.75 -5.66 -5.71
C LYS A 202 -21.55 -4.38 -5.98
N ALA A 203 -21.36 -3.36 -5.16
CA ALA A 203 -22.05 -2.07 -5.26
C ALA A 203 -21.72 -1.34 -6.58
N SER A 204 -20.51 -1.53 -7.13
CA SER A 204 -20.11 -0.93 -8.42
C SER A 204 -20.92 -1.41 -9.64
N LYS A 205 -21.79 -2.41 -9.46
CA LYS A 205 -22.70 -2.91 -10.50
C LYS A 205 -24.09 -2.28 -10.41
N LEU A 206 -24.34 -1.50 -9.37
CA LEU A 206 -25.59 -0.80 -9.11
C LEU A 206 -25.46 0.66 -9.59
N ASP A 207 -26.57 1.24 -10.03
CA ASP A 207 -26.64 2.64 -10.46
C ASP A 207 -27.04 3.49 -9.25
N ILE A 208 -26.08 3.84 -8.39
CA ILE A 208 -26.34 4.51 -7.11
C ILE A 208 -26.25 6.04 -7.28
N GLU A 209 -27.30 6.75 -6.88
CA GLU A 209 -27.34 8.22 -6.84
C GLU A 209 -27.37 8.78 -5.42
N ILE A 210 -27.83 8.01 -4.43
CA ILE A 210 -27.90 8.42 -3.02
C ILE A 210 -27.45 7.27 -2.10
N ILE A 211 -26.66 7.57 -1.08
CA ILE A 211 -26.29 6.63 0.00
C ILE A 211 -26.90 7.11 1.32
N CYS A 212 -27.62 6.21 1.98
CA CYS A 212 -28.32 6.42 3.23
C CYS A 212 -27.72 5.52 4.33
N PRO A 213 -26.74 6.01 5.10
CA PRO A 213 -26.14 5.26 6.20
C PRO A 213 -27.03 5.24 7.45
N LEU A 214 -26.72 4.35 8.39
CA LEU A 214 -27.34 4.31 9.72
C LEU A 214 -26.82 5.41 10.68
N HIS A 215 -25.67 6.02 10.35
CA HIS A 215 -25.11 7.15 11.09
C HIS A 215 -24.63 8.25 10.15
N GLY A 216 -24.68 9.50 10.59
CA GLY A 216 -24.21 10.64 9.81
C GLY A 216 -25.11 10.98 8.62
N PRO A 217 -24.68 11.90 7.74
CA PRO A 217 -25.54 12.52 6.74
C PRO A 217 -25.88 11.59 5.58
N ILE A 218 -27.01 11.88 4.91
CA ILE A 218 -27.35 11.31 3.60
C ILE A 218 -26.39 11.88 2.55
N LEU A 219 -25.81 11.01 1.73
CA LEU A 219 -24.83 11.38 0.71
C LEU A 219 -25.51 11.32 -0.67
N SER A 220 -25.69 12.47 -1.32
CA SER A 220 -26.43 12.58 -2.61
C SER A 220 -25.70 13.38 -3.69
N GLU A 221 -24.54 13.95 -3.38
CA GLU A 221 -23.73 14.76 -4.29
C GLU A 221 -22.27 14.34 -4.20
N ASN A 222 -21.55 14.30 -5.33
CA ASN A 222 -20.13 13.92 -5.37
C ASN A 222 -19.83 12.52 -4.77
N LEU A 223 -20.65 11.51 -5.10
CA LEU A 223 -20.45 10.14 -4.60
C LEU A 223 -19.05 9.57 -4.90
N GLY A 224 -18.40 10.01 -5.99
CA GLY A 224 -17.03 9.64 -6.31
C GLY A 224 -16.06 9.94 -5.16
N TYR A 225 -16.18 11.09 -4.51
CA TYR A 225 -15.35 11.46 -3.36
C TYR A 225 -15.49 10.48 -2.19
N TYR A 226 -16.73 10.18 -1.77
CA TYR A 226 -16.97 9.26 -0.65
C TYR A 226 -16.54 7.83 -0.96
N LEU A 227 -16.82 7.36 -2.19
CA LEU A 227 -16.44 6.04 -2.65
C LEU A 227 -14.92 5.88 -2.76
N ASP A 228 -14.22 6.89 -3.26
CA ASP A 228 -12.76 6.88 -3.37
C ASP A 228 -12.09 6.86 -1.99
N LEU A 229 -12.65 7.59 -1.01
CA LEU A 229 -12.19 7.54 0.38
C LEU A 229 -12.40 6.17 1.01
N TYR A 230 -13.59 5.59 0.91
CA TYR A 230 -13.87 4.23 1.39
C TYR A 230 -12.98 3.18 0.70
N ASN A 231 -12.76 3.31 -0.60
CA ASN A 231 -11.85 2.44 -1.34
C ASN A 231 -10.40 2.58 -0.85
N THR A 232 -9.95 3.81 -0.60
CA THR A 232 -8.63 4.11 -0.04
C THR A 232 -8.48 3.48 1.34
N TRP A 233 -9.43 3.69 2.25
CA TRP A 233 -9.36 3.16 3.62
C TRP A 233 -9.39 1.63 3.64
N SER A 234 -10.29 1.02 2.89
CA SER A 234 -10.45 -0.45 2.85
C SER A 234 -9.33 -1.19 2.12
N SER A 235 -8.65 -0.53 1.20
CA SER A 235 -7.41 -1.04 0.58
C SER A 235 -6.16 -0.76 1.43
N TYR A 236 -6.30 -0.02 2.53
CA TYR A 236 -5.21 0.48 3.37
C TYR A 236 -4.23 1.37 2.58
N GLY A 237 -4.77 2.06 1.57
CA GLY A 237 -4.05 3.07 0.78
C GLY A 237 -3.66 4.28 1.60
N ILE A 238 -2.79 5.11 1.04
CA ILE A 238 -2.42 6.41 1.61
C ILE A 238 -3.44 7.40 1.08
N GLU A 239 -4.15 8.10 1.96
CA GLU A 239 -5.12 9.11 1.53
C GLU A 239 -4.44 10.45 1.22
N SER A 240 -3.53 10.88 2.08
CA SER A 240 -2.90 12.19 1.96
C SER A 240 -1.40 12.07 2.12
N GLU A 241 -0.67 12.88 1.36
CA GLU A 241 0.76 13.06 1.56
C GLU A 241 1.02 13.75 2.90
N GLY A 242 2.01 13.26 3.64
CA GLY A 242 2.35 13.79 4.95
C GLY A 242 3.02 12.77 5.86
N ILE A 243 3.34 13.24 7.06
CA ILE A 243 3.97 12.46 8.12
C ILE A 243 3.18 12.71 9.41
N VAL A 244 2.77 11.64 10.09
CA VAL A 244 2.26 11.72 11.45
C VAL A 244 3.36 11.39 12.45
N ILE A 245 3.43 12.15 13.54
CA ILE A 245 4.29 11.89 14.68
C ILE A 245 3.39 11.60 15.88
N ALA A 246 3.36 10.35 16.32
CA ALA A 246 2.67 9.96 17.54
C ALA A 246 3.70 9.84 18.66
N TYR A 247 3.49 10.52 19.78
CA TYR A 247 4.46 10.55 20.86
C TYR A 247 3.87 10.48 22.26
N THR A 248 4.71 10.10 23.21
CA THR A 248 4.47 10.30 24.64
C THR A 248 5.71 10.90 25.29
N SER A 249 5.54 11.74 26.32
CA SER A 249 6.67 12.35 27.01
C SER A 249 6.41 12.56 28.50
N VAL A 250 7.21 11.89 29.34
CA VAL A 250 7.10 11.95 30.80
C VAL A 250 7.69 13.25 31.36
N TYR A 251 8.90 13.64 30.91
CA TYR A 251 9.65 14.79 31.43
C TYR A 251 9.92 15.87 30.35
N GLY A 252 9.24 15.83 29.22
CA GLY A 252 9.35 16.83 28.15
C GLY A 252 10.50 16.67 27.17
N ASN A 253 11.55 15.88 27.46
CA ASN A 253 12.68 15.72 26.54
C ASN A 253 12.30 15.04 25.20
N THR A 254 11.42 14.04 25.23
CA THR A 254 10.89 13.42 24.00
C THR A 254 10.02 14.41 23.22
N LYS A 255 9.18 15.19 23.90
CA LYS A 255 8.37 16.25 23.28
C LYS A 255 9.26 17.27 22.55
N LYS A 256 10.33 17.74 23.21
CA LYS A 256 11.28 18.67 22.60
C LYS A 256 11.92 18.11 21.32
N ALA A 257 12.25 16.83 21.30
CA ALA A 257 12.79 16.17 20.10
C ALA A 257 11.76 16.08 18.97
N VAL A 258 10.51 15.76 19.31
CA VAL A 258 9.38 15.72 18.37
C VAL A 258 9.12 17.09 17.76
N GLU A 259 9.13 18.16 18.56
CA GLU A 259 8.95 19.53 18.07
C GLU A 259 10.05 19.91 17.07
N ILE A 260 11.32 19.61 17.40
CA ILE A 260 12.45 19.85 16.49
C ILE A 260 12.31 19.03 15.20
N LEU A 261 11.93 17.76 15.28
CA LEU A 261 11.71 16.94 14.08
C LEU A 261 10.59 17.51 13.22
N ALA A 262 9.46 17.88 13.83
CA ALA A 262 8.31 18.42 13.11
C ALA A 262 8.68 19.69 12.32
N ASP A 263 9.47 20.57 12.92
CA ASP A 263 9.95 21.79 12.25
C ASP A 263 10.91 21.47 11.09
N LYS A 264 11.81 20.49 11.26
CA LYS A 264 12.69 20.02 10.17
C LYS A 264 11.91 19.41 9.01
N LEU A 265 10.92 18.57 9.29
CA LEU A 265 10.08 17.96 8.26
C LEU A 265 9.32 19.03 7.45
N ARG A 266 8.76 20.04 8.14
CA ARG A 266 8.11 21.18 7.47
C ARG A 266 9.10 21.98 6.61
N ALA A 267 10.29 22.28 7.15
CA ALA A 267 11.32 23.02 6.43
C ALA A 267 11.83 22.27 5.18
N LYS A 268 11.75 20.94 5.17
CA LYS A 268 12.12 20.06 4.03
C LYS A 268 10.96 19.79 3.06
N GLY A 269 9.90 20.60 3.13
CA GLY A 269 8.80 20.55 2.17
C GLY A 269 7.76 19.45 2.42
N CYS A 270 7.72 18.85 3.61
CA CYS A 270 6.63 17.92 3.95
C CYS A 270 5.28 18.65 3.91
N PRO A 271 4.29 18.19 3.10
CA PRO A 271 3.04 18.92 2.89
C PRO A 271 2.17 18.99 4.15
N LYS A 272 2.24 17.97 5.01
CA LYS A 272 1.50 17.93 6.28
C LYS A 272 2.31 17.18 7.33
N VAL A 273 2.46 17.79 8.50
CA VAL A 273 3.04 17.17 9.69
C VAL A 273 1.99 17.18 10.80
N ALA A 274 1.36 16.03 11.05
CA ALA A 274 0.44 15.81 12.15
C ALA A 274 1.21 15.39 13.41
N VAL A 275 0.90 15.95 14.57
CA VAL A 275 1.65 15.70 15.81
C VAL A 275 0.69 15.39 16.94
N ASN A 276 0.69 14.14 17.38
CA ASN A 276 -0.27 13.58 18.32
C ASN A 276 0.42 13.23 19.64
N ASP A 277 0.05 13.95 20.71
CA ASP A 277 0.45 13.64 22.08
C ASP A 277 -0.50 12.61 22.66
N LEU A 278 -0.14 11.33 22.57
CA LEU A 278 -1.04 10.20 22.87
C LEU A 278 -1.53 10.15 24.32
N ALA A 279 -0.90 10.91 25.23
CA ALA A 279 -1.35 11.01 26.62
C ALA A 279 -2.40 12.12 26.84
N ARG A 280 -2.74 12.89 25.80
CA ARG A 280 -3.58 14.09 25.88
C ARG A 280 -4.60 14.22 24.75
N CYS A 281 -4.29 13.75 23.54
CA CYS A 281 -5.20 13.79 22.41
C CYS A 281 -6.22 12.65 22.47
N ASP A 282 -7.24 12.73 21.61
CA ASP A 282 -8.08 11.57 21.34
C ASP A 282 -7.25 10.48 20.65
N MET A 283 -7.31 9.27 21.20
CA MET A 283 -6.62 8.10 20.66
C MET A 283 -7.21 7.68 19.31
N ALA A 284 -8.53 7.82 19.12
CA ALA A 284 -9.17 7.46 17.86
C ALA A 284 -8.78 8.42 16.73
N GLU A 285 -8.65 9.72 17.02
CA GLU A 285 -8.13 10.72 16.10
C GLU A 285 -6.64 10.47 15.77
N ALA A 286 -5.82 10.10 16.76
CA ALA A 286 -4.43 9.73 16.46
C ALA A 286 -4.34 8.50 15.54
N VAL A 287 -5.24 7.52 15.73
CA VAL A 287 -5.31 6.30 14.92
C VAL A 287 -5.73 6.62 13.49
N GLU A 288 -6.76 7.45 13.30
CA GLU A 288 -7.25 7.82 11.96
C GLU A 288 -6.19 8.62 11.17
N ASP A 289 -5.45 9.52 11.83
CA ASP A 289 -4.27 10.19 11.28
C ASP A 289 -3.19 9.20 10.81
N ALA A 290 -2.93 8.13 11.57
CA ALA A 290 -1.94 7.12 11.17
C ALA A 290 -2.33 6.40 9.88
N PHE A 291 -3.61 6.09 9.71
CA PHE A 291 -4.08 5.50 8.46
C PHE A 291 -4.13 6.52 7.31
N ARG A 292 -4.26 7.82 7.59
CA ARG A 292 -4.29 8.88 6.57
C ARG A 292 -2.97 9.02 5.80
N TYR A 293 -1.85 9.02 6.51
CA TYR A 293 -0.53 9.33 5.93
C TYR A 293 0.32 8.09 5.67
N GLY A 294 1.29 8.20 4.75
CA GLY A 294 2.19 7.10 4.38
C GLY A 294 3.34 6.82 5.35
N LYS A 295 3.63 7.78 6.25
CA LYS A 295 4.82 7.79 7.12
C LYS A 295 4.39 8.08 8.57
N LEU A 296 4.85 7.25 9.50
CA LEU A 296 4.57 7.34 10.93
C LEU A 296 5.86 7.38 11.74
N VAL A 297 6.02 8.39 12.58
CA VAL A 297 7.10 8.46 13.58
C VAL A 297 6.52 8.12 14.94
N LEU A 298 7.10 7.12 15.61
CA LEU A 298 6.73 6.72 16.97
C LEU A 298 7.81 7.18 17.94
N ALA A 299 7.43 8.04 18.88
CA ALA A 299 8.37 8.64 19.82
C ALA A 299 7.96 8.39 21.27
N THR A 300 8.73 7.59 22.01
CA THR A 300 8.36 7.24 23.39
C THR A 300 9.57 7.02 24.29
N THR A 301 9.32 7.00 25.60
CA THR A 301 10.33 6.59 26.58
C THR A 301 10.27 5.08 26.79
N THR A 302 11.42 4.49 27.11
CA THR A 302 11.45 3.18 27.75
C THR A 302 10.83 3.31 29.14
N TYR A 303 9.85 2.48 29.44
CA TYR A 303 9.06 2.47 30.67
C TYR A 303 8.89 1.03 31.13
N ASN A 304 9.36 0.69 32.34
CA ASN A 304 9.31 -0.66 32.90
C ASN A 304 9.89 -1.76 31.97
N ALA A 305 11.06 -1.50 31.38
CA ALA A 305 11.71 -2.36 30.37
C ALA A 305 10.86 -2.61 29.11
N ASP A 306 9.89 -1.75 28.87
CA ASP A 306 8.92 -1.79 27.78
C ASP A 306 8.66 -0.35 27.28
N ILE A 307 7.51 -0.07 26.64
CA ILE A 307 7.08 1.27 26.20
C ILE A 307 5.99 1.87 27.10
N PHE A 308 5.83 3.20 27.01
CA PHE A 308 4.79 3.91 27.74
C PHE A 308 3.37 3.41 27.38
N PRO A 309 2.43 3.26 28.35
CA PRO A 309 1.14 2.61 28.12
C PRO A 309 0.33 3.18 26.94
N PHE A 310 0.19 4.51 26.82
CA PHE A 310 -0.54 5.11 25.69
C PHE A 310 0.08 4.81 24.33
N MET A 311 1.41 4.68 24.24
CA MET A 311 2.08 4.27 23.01
C MET A 311 1.76 2.81 22.67
N ARG A 312 1.68 1.94 23.69
CA ARG A 312 1.27 0.54 23.47
C ARG A 312 -0.14 0.46 22.94
N THR A 313 -1.10 1.12 23.61
CA THR A 313 -2.51 1.15 23.20
C THR A 313 -2.66 1.69 21.77
N PHE A 314 -1.89 2.71 21.41
CA PHE A 314 -1.88 3.24 20.04
C PHE A 314 -1.43 2.18 19.03
N ILE A 315 -0.29 1.53 19.25
CA ILE A 315 0.23 0.51 18.33
C ILE A 315 -0.68 -0.74 18.27
N GLU A 316 -1.25 -1.16 19.40
CA GLU A 316 -2.25 -2.24 19.46
C GLU A 316 -3.47 -1.87 18.61
N SER A 317 -4.00 -0.65 18.77
CA SER A 317 -5.13 -0.16 17.99
C SER A 317 -4.87 -0.20 16.47
N LEU A 318 -3.65 0.15 16.04
CA LEU A 318 -3.24 0.06 14.63
C LEU A 318 -3.16 -1.40 14.15
N THR A 319 -2.45 -2.25 14.90
CA THR A 319 -2.17 -3.63 14.48
C THR A 319 -3.40 -4.54 14.50
N GLU A 320 -4.35 -4.30 15.41
CA GLU A 320 -5.66 -4.96 15.42
C GLU A 320 -6.50 -4.67 14.18
N ARG A 321 -6.22 -3.53 13.52
CA ARG A 321 -6.87 -3.03 12.30
C ARG A 321 -6.00 -3.24 11.05
N GLU A 322 -5.15 -4.26 11.07
CA GLU A 322 -4.25 -4.63 9.97
C GLU A 322 -3.37 -3.49 9.41
N TYR A 323 -2.89 -2.56 10.25
CA TYR A 323 -2.00 -1.49 9.80
C TYR A 323 -0.80 -2.02 9.01
N LYS A 324 -0.68 -1.60 7.73
CA LYS A 324 0.22 -2.18 6.72
C LYS A 324 0.53 -1.18 5.60
N ASN A 325 1.54 -1.48 4.79
CA ASN A 325 1.96 -0.64 3.65
C ASN A 325 2.33 0.78 4.06
N ARG A 326 3.20 0.91 5.08
CA ARG A 326 3.59 2.20 5.69
C ARG A 326 5.07 2.22 5.99
N THR A 327 5.62 3.43 6.04
CA THR A 327 6.98 3.64 6.57
C THR A 327 6.89 4.03 8.04
N ILE A 328 7.64 3.34 8.91
CA ILE A 328 7.66 3.61 10.36
C ILE A 328 9.07 4.00 10.80
N ALA A 329 9.19 5.10 11.52
CA ALA A 329 10.42 5.57 12.16
C ALA A 329 10.29 5.63 13.68
N PHE A 330 11.43 5.63 14.38
CA PHE A 330 11.47 5.57 15.83
C PHE A 330 12.31 6.67 16.46
N ILE A 331 11.78 7.26 17.53
CA ILE A 331 12.53 8.04 18.51
C ILE A 331 12.41 7.34 19.86
N GLU A 332 13.54 6.92 20.42
CA GLU A 332 13.60 6.26 21.70
C GLU A 332 14.25 7.17 22.73
N ASN A 333 13.63 7.29 23.91
CA ASN A 333 14.24 7.94 25.07
C ASN A 333 14.45 6.94 26.21
N GLY A 334 15.63 6.96 26.84
CA GLY A 334 15.90 6.20 28.06
C GLY A 334 17.26 6.52 28.66
N THR A 335 17.46 6.21 29.95
CA THR A 335 18.70 6.58 30.66
C THR A 335 19.72 5.44 30.65
N TRP A 336 19.45 4.34 31.36
CA TRP A 336 20.43 3.26 31.58
C TRP A 336 20.23 2.01 30.70
N ALA A 337 19.00 1.73 30.25
CA ALA A 337 18.70 0.55 29.43
C ALA A 337 17.50 0.82 28.49
N PRO A 338 17.68 1.60 27.42
CA PRO A 338 16.61 1.90 26.48
C PRO A 338 16.28 0.66 25.61
N LEU A 339 14.98 0.41 25.45
CA LEU A 339 14.41 -0.73 24.72
C LEU A 339 13.17 -0.38 23.88
N ALA A 340 12.60 0.81 24.06
CA ALA A 340 11.42 1.29 23.35
C ALA A 340 11.47 1.10 21.82
N ALA A 341 12.55 1.44 21.12
CA ALA A 341 12.62 1.28 19.67
C ALA A 341 12.50 -0.19 19.26
N LYS A 342 13.18 -1.08 19.99
CA LYS A 342 13.11 -2.54 19.78
C LYS A 342 11.71 -3.07 20.04
N VAL A 343 11.06 -2.64 21.12
CA VAL A 343 9.70 -3.06 21.46
C VAL A 343 8.70 -2.59 20.42
N MET A 344 8.70 -1.29 20.06
CA MET A 344 7.80 -0.75 19.05
C MET A 344 7.96 -1.48 17.72
N LYS A 345 9.20 -1.73 17.28
CA LYS A 345 9.47 -2.52 16.06
C LYS A 345 8.90 -3.94 16.16
N GLY A 346 9.07 -4.60 17.29
CA GLY A 346 8.54 -5.94 17.56
C GLY A 346 7.01 -6.03 17.44
N MET A 347 6.29 -4.99 17.87
CA MET A 347 4.82 -4.95 17.79
C MET A 347 4.29 -4.95 16.35
N PHE A 348 5.08 -4.51 15.37
CA PHE A 348 4.70 -4.51 13.95
C PHE A 348 5.22 -5.73 13.16
N GLU A 349 5.87 -6.72 13.79
CA GLU A 349 6.46 -7.87 13.07
C GLU A 349 5.44 -8.68 12.25
N LYS A 350 4.17 -8.67 12.66
CA LYS A 350 3.08 -9.36 11.96
C LYS A 350 2.42 -8.48 10.89
N SER A 351 2.70 -7.18 10.88
CA SER A 351 2.17 -6.25 9.88
C SER A 351 2.87 -6.46 8.54
N LYS A 352 2.10 -6.39 7.46
CA LYS A 352 2.61 -6.58 6.10
C LYS A 352 3.08 -5.25 5.51
N GLY A 353 4.10 -5.27 4.64
CA GLY A 353 4.51 -4.08 3.90
C GLY A 353 4.95 -2.90 4.78
N ILE A 354 5.40 -3.15 6.02
CA ILE A 354 6.01 -2.13 6.85
C ILE A 354 7.47 -1.97 6.45
N ASN A 355 7.84 -0.77 6.06
CA ASN A 355 9.23 -0.37 5.84
C ASN A 355 9.69 0.40 7.08
N PHE A 356 10.69 -0.10 7.79
CA PHE A 356 11.27 0.64 8.90
C PHE A 356 12.34 1.60 8.37
N ALA A 357 12.31 2.85 8.84
CA ALA A 357 13.37 3.79 8.57
C ALA A 357 14.72 3.22 9.08
N GLU A 358 15.79 3.48 8.33
CA GLU A 358 17.16 3.10 8.71
C GLU A 358 17.64 3.97 9.88
N SER A 359 17.26 5.26 9.86
CA SER A 359 17.58 6.22 10.91
C SER A 359 16.71 6.01 12.14
N VAL A 360 17.34 5.81 13.30
CA VAL A 360 16.68 5.76 14.62
C VAL A 360 17.31 6.83 15.51
N VAL A 361 16.46 7.60 16.19
CA VAL A 361 16.92 8.67 17.11
C VAL A 361 16.98 8.14 18.53
N HIS A 362 18.13 8.27 19.17
CA HIS A 362 18.40 7.79 20.52
C HIS A 362 18.62 8.97 21.48
N ILE A 363 17.67 9.18 22.38
CA ILE A 363 17.75 10.20 23.42
C ILE A 363 18.18 9.54 24.73
N ARG A 364 19.29 10.01 25.30
CA ARG A 364 19.79 9.55 26.61
C ARG A 364 19.42 10.53 27.71
N SER A 365 18.20 10.41 28.22
CA SER A 365 17.54 11.34 29.16
C SER A 365 17.17 12.69 28.54
N ALA A 366 18.13 13.37 27.90
CA ALA A 366 17.94 14.67 27.24
C ALA A 366 18.65 14.72 25.88
N LEU A 367 18.24 15.67 25.03
CA LEU A 367 18.86 15.92 23.74
C LEU A 367 20.31 16.42 23.90
N ASN A 368 21.13 16.03 22.93
CA ASN A 368 22.53 16.42 22.78
C ASN A 368 22.89 16.53 21.29
N GLU A 369 24.15 16.81 20.97
CA GLU A 369 24.61 16.96 19.58
C GLU A 369 24.39 15.68 18.75
N THR A 370 24.65 14.49 19.32
CA THR A 370 24.44 13.21 18.63
C THR A 370 22.98 13.00 18.24
N SER A 371 22.06 13.10 19.20
CA SER A 371 20.62 12.96 18.94
C SER A 371 20.07 14.06 18.02
N THR A 372 20.70 15.25 18.02
CA THR A 372 20.35 16.31 17.07
C THR A 372 20.77 15.96 15.63
N ALA A 373 21.94 15.33 15.46
CA ALA A 373 22.38 14.83 14.16
C ALA A 373 21.52 13.64 13.68
N GLU A 374 21.10 12.75 14.59
CA GLU A 374 20.16 11.67 14.26
C GLU A 374 18.79 12.21 13.83
N LEU A 375 18.29 13.29 14.47
CA LEU A 375 17.06 13.97 14.03
C LEU A 375 17.21 14.55 12.62
N GLU A 376 18.37 15.08 12.27
CA GLU A 376 18.66 15.57 10.93
C GLU A 376 18.60 14.43 9.91
N ALA A 377 19.35 13.34 10.15
CA ALA A 377 19.37 12.17 9.29
C ALA A 377 17.97 11.55 9.10
N LEU A 378 17.20 11.43 10.17
CA LEU A 378 15.84 10.93 10.09
C LEU A 378 14.94 11.84 9.26
N SER A 379 15.06 13.16 9.42
CA SER A 379 14.28 14.11 8.61
C SER A 379 14.69 14.10 7.13
N ASP A 380 15.96 13.90 6.80
CA ASP A 380 16.43 13.71 5.41
C ASP A 380 15.83 12.45 4.80
N GLU A 381 15.86 11.33 5.53
CA GLU A 381 15.33 10.06 5.07
C GLU A 381 13.83 10.13 4.81
N LEU A 382 13.06 10.68 5.75
CA LEU A 382 11.60 10.78 5.64
C LEU A 382 11.14 11.80 4.59
N CYS A 383 11.96 12.78 4.23
CA CYS A 383 11.64 13.79 3.23
C CYS A 383 12.37 13.60 1.90
N ARG A 384 13.08 12.48 1.69
CA ARG A 384 13.91 12.26 0.49
C ARG A 384 13.15 12.48 -0.84
N ASP A 385 11.93 11.98 -0.90
CA ASP A 385 11.00 12.16 -2.02
C ASP A 385 10.56 13.61 -2.20
N TYR A 386 10.23 14.31 -1.12
CA TYR A 386 9.84 15.72 -1.15
C TYR A 386 11.01 16.61 -1.59
N ILE A 387 12.21 16.37 -1.06
CA ILE A 387 13.44 17.09 -1.44
C ILE A 387 13.78 16.86 -2.92
N ALA A 388 13.61 15.64 -3.42
CA ALA A 388 13.88 15.31 -4.83
C ALA A 388 12.92 15.99 -5.82
N GLN A 389 11.72 16.39 -5.38
CA GLN A 389 10.74 17.11 -6.20
C GLN A 389 10.93 18.63 -6.15
N ASP A 390 11.62 19.16 -5.14
CA ASP A 390 11.80 20.58 -4.95
C ASP A 390 12.81 21.19 -5.94
N GLY A 391 12.45 22.34 -6.52
CA GLY A 391 13.23 22.97 -7.59
C GLY A 391 14.60 23.50 -7.17
N GLU A 392 14.79 23.80 -5.89
CA GLU A 392 16.02 24.41 -5.35
C GLU A 392 16.92 23.40 -4.64
N THR A 393 16.33 22.46 -3.91
CA THR A 393 17.05 21.53 -3.03
C THR A 393 17.32 20.15 -3.65
N ALA A 394 16.71 19.82 -4.79
CA ALA A 394 16.96 18.54 -5.46
C ALA A 394 18.39 18.40 -6.01
N ASN A 395 19.00 17.23 -5.82
CA ASN A 395 20.25 16.88 -6.51
C ASN A 395 19.99 16.57 -7.99
N LYS A 396 20.19 17.57 -8.85
CA LYS A 396 19.95 17.47 -10.31
C LYS A 396 21.00 16.65 -11.08
N ASN A 397 22.03 16.11 -10.38
CA ASN A 397 23.15 15.39 -10.99
C ASN A 397 23.34 13.98 -10.42
N ASP A 398 22.33 13.38 -9.79
CA ASP A 398 22.39 11.99 -9.33
C ASP A 398 22.31 11.01 -10.51
N LEU A 399 23.47 10.60 -11.03
CA LEU A 399 23.57 9.65 -12.14
C LEU A 399 23.10 8.23 -11.78
N SER A 400 22.82 7.93 -10.50
CA SER A 400 22.20 6.66 -10.12
C SER A 400 20.80 6.50 -10.73
N ALA A 401 20.15 7.59 -11.13
CA ALA A 401 18.90 7.58 -11.89
C ALA A 401 19.01 6.74 -13.18
N LEU A 402 20.19 6.67 -13.81
CA LEU A 402 20.43 5.83 -14.99
C LEU A 402 20.29 4.34 -14.69
N PHE A 403 20.52 3.89 -13.45
CA PHE A 403 20.31 2.50 -13.04
C PHE A 403 18.83 2.10 -12.94
N ASN A 404 17.92 3.08 -12.95
CA ASN A 404 16.48 2.82 -13.02
C ASN A 404 15.98 2.60 -14.46
N ILE A 405 16.83 2.79 -15.48
CA ILE A 405 16.51 2.36 -16.85
C ILE A 405 16.53 0.83 -16.88
N GLY A 406 15.40 0.21 -17.20
CA GLY A 406 15.29 -1.24 -17.26
C GLY A 406 16.04 -1.82 -18.44
N TYR A 407 17.05 -2.66 -18.18
CA TYR A 407 17.73 -3.44 -19.22
C TYR A 407 18.17 -4.82 -18.71
N GLY A 408 18.15 -5.79 -19.64
CA GLY A 408 18.63 -7.15 -19.39
C GLY A 408 20.16 -7.25 -19.44
N LEU A 409 20.67 -8.42 -19.09
CA LEU A 409 22.06 -8.82 -19.28
C LEU A 409 22.14 -9.93 -20.31
N TYR A 410 23.06 -9.77 -21.26
CA TYR A 410 23.15 -10.60 -22.44
C TYR A 410 24.59 -11.05 -22.67
N VAL A 411 24.77 -12.24 -23.25
CA VAL A 411 26.05 -12.60 -23.88
C VAL A 411 25.92 -12.40 -25.39
N VAL A 412 26.72 -11.51 -25.95
CA VAL A 412 26.85 -11.35 -27.40
C VAL A 412 27.98 -12.23 -27.88
N THR A 413 27.71 -13.16 -28.80
CA THR A 413 28.72 -14.04 -29.39
C THR A 413 29.04 -13.64 -30.82
N SER A 414 30.31 -13.86 -31.19
CA SER A 414 30.88 -13.47 -32.48
C SER A 414 32.02 -14.44 -32.83
N ASN A 415 32.39 -14.52 -34.10
CA ASN A 415 33.48 -15.38 -34.57
C ASN A 415 34.22 -14.66 -35.69
N ASP A 416 35.56 -14.61 -35.63
CA ASP A 416 36.43 -13.93 -36.60
C ASP A 416 36.85 -14.80 -37.79
N GLY A 417 36.24 -15.98 -37.92
CA GLY A 417 36.61 -17.03 -38.88
C GLY A 417 37.64 -18.03 -38.34
N ARG A 418 38.19 -17.81 -37.14
CA ARG A 418 39.18 -18.69 -36.50
C ARG A 418 38.72 -19.21 -35.14
N ARG A 419 38.10 -18.35 -34.32
CA ARG A 419 37.69 -18.71 -32.95
C ARG A 419 36.39 -18.05 -32.54
N ASP A 420 35.63 -18.73 -31.68
CA ASP A 420 34.48 -18.14 -31.02
C ASP A 420 34.90 -17.17 -29.92
N ASN A 421 34.10 -16.13 -29.76
CA ASN A 421 34.26 -15.15 -28.72
C ASN A 421 32.90 -14.67 -28.23
N GLY A 422 32.85 -14.18 -26.99
CA GLY A 422 31.66 -13.57 -26.42
C GLY A 422 31.98 -12.42 -25.49
N LEU A 423 31.01 -11.54 -25.24
CA LEU A 423 31.09 -10.54 -24.18
C LEU A 423 29.75 -10.38 -23.47
N ILE A 424 29.78 -9.85 -22.24
CA ILE A 424 28.57 -9.35 -21.58
C ILE A 424 28.20 -7.98 -22.16
N VAL A 425 26.92 -7.80 -22.49
CA VAL A 425 26.32 -6.54 -22.91
C VAL A 425 25.06 -6.31 -22.10
N ASN A 426 24.79 -5.05 -21.74
CA ASN A 426 23.56 -4.61 -21.08
C ASN A 426 22.77 -3.61 -21.93
N THR A 427 23.38 -3.04 -22.97
CA THR A 427 22.77 -2.02 -23.83
C THR A 427 22.19 -2.67 -25.08
N VAL A 428 21.01 -3.27 -24.91
CA VAL A 428 20.26 -3.95 -25.98
C VAL A 428 18.81 -3.52 -25.94
N SER A 429 18.23 -3.22 -27.11
CA SER A 429 16.81 -2.86 -27.21
C SER A 429 16.23 -3.28 -28.56
N GLN A 430 14.99 -3.77 -28.56
CA GLN A 430 14.24 -3.86 -29.80
C GLN A 430 13.83 -2.45 -30.23
N VAL A 431 14.21 -2.05 -31.44
CA VAL A 431 13.95 -0.68 -31.95
C VAL A 431 12.76 -0.62 -32.90
N THR A 432 12.42 -1.72 -33.57
CA THR A 432 11.19 -1.86 -34.36
C THR A 432 10.69 -3.30 -34.33
N ASN A 433 9.37 -3.51 -34.44
CA ASN A 433 8.73 -4.82 -34.54
C ASN A 433 8.29 -5.19 -35.97
N SER A 434 8.31 -4.25 -36.92
CA SER A 434 7.98 -4.48 -38.34
C SER A 434 8.76 -3.51 -39.25
N PRO A 435 9.91 -3.92 -39.81
CA PRO A 435 10.58 -5.21 -39.61
C PRO A 435 11.17 -5.34 -38.19
N ASN A 436 11.44 -6.56 -37.72
CA ASN A 436 12.15 -6.76 -36.45
C ASN A 436 13.58 -6.20 -36.53
N ARG A 437 13.90 -5.27 -35.63
CA ARG A 437 15.23 -4.69 -35.48
C ARG A 437 15.65 -4.63 -34.03
N ILE A 438 16.91 -4.99 -33.77
CA ILE A 438 17.53 -4.93 -32.44
C ILE A 438 18.77 -4.05 -32.52
N ALA A 439 18.91 -3.11 -31.59
CA ALA A 439 20.12 -2.36 -31.37
C ALA A 439 20.98 -3.04 -30.30
N VAL A 440 22.27 -3.19 -30.57
CA VAL A 440 23.28 -3.71 -29.62
C VAL A 440 24.43 -2.72 -29.59
N THR A 441 24.69 -2.12 -28.43
CA THR A 441 25.76 -1.13 -28.27
C THR A 441 26.94 -1.73 -27.53
N ILE A 442 28.13 -1.63 -28.13
CA ILE A 442 29.35 -2.30 -27.64
C ILE A 442 30.49 -1.28 -27.57
N ASN A 443 31.21 -1.28 -26.45
CA ASN A 443 32.42 -0.45 -26.29
C ASN A 443 33.49 -0.86 -27.31
N LYS A 444 34.11 0.12 -27.98
CA LYS A 444 35.09 -0.09 -29.06
C LYS A 444 36.35 -0.84 -28.62
N ASP A 445 36.68 -0.85 -27.33
CA ASP A 445 37.85 -1.56 -26.80
C ASP A 445 37.66 -3.08 -26.76
N ASN A 446 36.40 -3.54 -26.78
CA ASN A 446 36.08 -4.97 -26.78
C ASN A 446 36.42 -5.64 -28.11
N TYR A 447 37.06 -6.81 -28.04
CA TYR A 447 37.40 -7.59 -29.22
C TYR A 447 36.20 -7.87 -30.14
N SER A 448 35.05 -8.22 -29.55
CA SER A 448 33.85 -8.53 -30.33
C SER A 448 33.33 -7.33 -31.13
N HIS A 449 33.57 -6.08 -30.70
CA HIS A 449 33.17 -4.90 -31.48
C HIS A 449 33.81 -4.95 -32.87
N HIS A 450 35.12 -5.16 -32.93
CA HIS A 450 35.86 -5.23 -34.19
C HIS A 450 35.43 -6.44 -35.02
N VAL A 451 35.25 -7.61 -34.39
CA VAL A 451 34.82 -8.83 -35.07
C VAL A 451 33.44 -8.63 -35.70
N ILE A 452 32.48 -8.07 -34.96
CA ILE A 452 31.13 -7.81 -35.44
C ILE A 452 31.15 -6.76 -36.56
N LYS A 453 31.94 -5.70 -36.41
CA LYS A 453 32.09 -4.66 -37.45
C LYS A 453 32.67 -5.23 -38.74
N GLN A 454 33.54 -6.24 -38.64
CA GLN A 454 34.12 -6.93 -39.80
C GLN A 454 33.16 -7.95 -40.43
N THR A 455 32.47 -8.76 -39.62
CA THR A 455 31.67 -9.90 -40.12
C THR A 455 30.22 -9.55 -40.40
N GLY A 456 29.70 -8.49 -39.79
CA GLY A 456 28.31 -8.08 -39.88
C GLY A 456 27.33 -9.06 -39.23
N LYS A 457 27.81 -9.96 -38.35
CA LYS A 457 26.98 -11.00 -37.70
C LYS A 457 27.28 -11.08 -36.21
N MET A 458 26.25 -11.36 -35.41
CA MET A 458 26.38 -11.71 -33.99
C MET A 458 25.21 -12.61 -33.56
N ASN A 459 25.35 -13.33 -32.44
CA ASN A 459 24.17 -13.81 -31.71
C ASN A 459 24.02 -13.05 -30.40
N LEU A 460 22.78 -12.85 -30.00
CA LEU A 460 22.40 -12.29 -28.71
C LEU A 460 21.82 -13.42 -27.85
N ASN A 461 22.40 -13.67 -26.68
CA ASN A 461 21.97 -14.68 -25.73
C ASN A 461 21.39 -13.98 -24.50
N CYS A 462 20.09 -14.13 -24.23
CA CYS A 462 19.44 -13.55 -23.06
C CYS A 462 19.74 -14.40 -21.84
N LEU A 463 20.54 -13.88 -20.90
CA LEU A 463 20.86 -14.61 -19.68
C LEU A 463 19.62 -14.76 -18.81
N SER A 464 19.43 -15.94 -18.22
CA SER A 464 18.39 -16.17 -17.22
C SER A 464 18.91 -15.88 -15.81
N VAL A 465 18.02 -15.70 -14.84
CA VAL A 465 18.38 -15.49 -13.42
C VAL A 465 19.17 -16.65 -12.79
N ASP A 466 19.22 -17.82 -13.44
CA ASP A 466 20.04 -18.97 -13.03
C ASP A 466 21.53 -18.80 -13.36
N ALA A 467 21.91 -17.78 -14.15
CA ALA A 467 23.30 -17.57 -14.55
C ALA A 467 24.20 -17.28 -13.35
N PRO A 468 25.17 -18.16 -13.02
CA PRO A 468 26.07 -17.93 -11.90
C PRO A 468 27.07 -16.80 -12.22
N PHE A 469 27.69 -16.24 -11.18
CA PHE A 469 28.70 -15.17 -11.33
C PHE A 469 29.84 -15.57 -12.29
N SER A 470 30.20 -16.85 -12.35
CA SER A 470 31.23 -17.36 -13.25
C SER A 470 30.97 -17.13 -14.74
N VAL A 471 29.70 -17.00 -15.16
CA VAL A 471 29.35 -16.59 -16.54
C VAL A 471 29.83 -15.16 -16.80
N PHE A 472 29.62 -14.26 -15.84
CA PHE A 472 30.07 -12.87 -15.92
C PHE A 472 31.58 -12.75 -15.82
N GLU A 473 32.23 -13.60 -15.02
CA GLU A 473 33.70 -13.66 -14.97
C GLU A 473 34.28 -14.07 -16.33
N ASN A 474 33.72 -15.11 -16.94
CA ASN A 474 34.23 -15.64 -18.19
C ASN A 474 33.99 -14.69 -19.38
N PHE A 475 32.78 -14.14 -19.50
CA PHE A 475 32.42 -13.30 -20.65
C PHE A 475 32.62 -11.80 -20.42
N GLY A 476 32.59 -11.32 -19.17
CA GLY A 476 32.70 -9.90 -18.83
C GLY A 476 34.11 -9.43 -18.43
N PHE A 477 34.91 -10.25 -17.73
CA PHE A 477 36.20 -9.81 -17.17
C PHE A 477 37.44 -10.33 -17.91
N ARG A 478 37.26 -11.28 -18.84
CA ARG A 478 38.35 -11.79 -19.70
C ARG A 478 38.26 -11.15 -21.08
N SER A 479 39.40 -10.78 -21.66
CA SER A 479 39.44 -10.34 -23.06
C SER A 479 39.55 -11.55 -23.99
N GLY A 480 38.68 -11.61 -25.00
CA GLY A 480 38.75 -12.62 -26.05
C GLY A 480 40.02 -12.54 -26.90
N ARG A 481 40.81 -11.46 -26.81
CA ARG A 481 42.12 -11.38 -27.47
C ARG A 481 43.08 -12.45 -26.92
N ASN A 482 43.06 -12.67 -25.60
CA ASN A 482 44.10 -13.37 -24.85
C ASN A 482 43.60 -14.67 -24.19
N ALA A 483 42.32 -14.98 -24.28
CA ALA A 483 41.72 -16.14 -23.63
C ALA A 483 40.68 -16.79 -24.54
N ASP A 484 40.65 -18.13 -24.54
CA ASP A 484 39.52 -18.87 -25.09
C ASP A 484 38.39 -18.89 -24.05
N LYS A 485 37.27 -18.26 -24.41
CA LYS A 485 36.08 -18.17 -23.55
C LYS A 485 35.15 -19.38 -23.68
N PHE A 486 35.39 -20.26 -24.64
CA PHE A 486 34.56 -21.45 -24.92
C PHE A 486 35.30 -22.76 -24.63
N GLU A 487 36.54 -22.72 -24.13
CA GLU A 487 37.37 -23.90 -23.82
C GLU A 487 36.65 -24.98 -22.99
N ASN A 488 35.78 -24.58 -22.05
CA ASN A 488 35.02 -25.49 -21.18
C ASN A 488 33.52 -25.52 -21.50
N CYS A 489 33.10 -25.05 -22.68
CA CYS A 489 31.70 -24.95 -23.07
C CYS A 489 31.52 -25.43 -24.52
N PRO A 490 31.04 -26.67 -24.75
CA PRO A 490 30.76 -27.16 -26.10
C PRO A 490 29.74 -26.24 -26.79
N PRO A 491 30.10 -25.53 -27.86
CA PRO A 491 29.23 -24.51 -28.43
C PRO A 491 28.10 -25.16 -29.24
N LEU A 492 26.85 -24.78 -28.96
CA LEU A 492 25.74 -25.00 -29.89
C LEU A 492 25.82 -23.96 -31.00
N ARG A 493 25.39 -24.31 -32.21
CA ARG A 493 25.49 -23.45 -33.40
C ARG A 493 24.12 -23.02 -33.89
N SER A 494 24.02 -21.74 -34.22
CA SER A 494 22.86 -21.16 -34.90
C SER A 494 23.04 -21.18 -36.42
N ASP A 495 22.01 -20.78 -37.16
CA ASP A 495 22.01 -20.87 -38.63
C ASP A 495 23.02 -19.91 -39.28
N ASN A 496 23.44 -18.86 -38.57
CA ASN A 496 24.48 -17.94 -39.04
C ASN A 496 25.92 -18.45 -38.78
N GLY A 497 26.07 -19.63 -38.16
CA GLY A 497 27.33 -20.30 -37.85
C GLY A 497 27.96 -19.90 -36.51
N LEU A 498 27.39 -18.95 -35.78
CA LEU A 498 27.94 -18.47 -34.51
C LEU A 498 27.49 -19.35 -33.34
N ALA A 499 28.31 -19.35 -32.28
CA ALA A 499 27.98 -20.08 -31.06
C ALA A 499 26.79 -19.42 -30.32
N PHE A 500 25.95 -20.20 -29.66
CA PHE A 500 25.03 -19.72 -28.62
C PHE A 500 25.20 -20.59 -27.36
N LEU A 501 24.84 -20.04 -26.20
CA LEU A 501 25.10 -20.67 -24.91
C LEU A 501 24.15 -21.87 -24.69
N PRO A 502 24.65 -23.04 -24.25
CA PRO A 502 23.81 -24.22 -24.01
C PRO A 502 23.04 -24.17 -22.69
N ARG A 503 23.40 -23.26 -21.77
CA ARG A 503 22.82 -23.12 -20.42
C ARG A 503 22.80 -21.65 -20.00
N TYR A 504 22.04 -21.37 -18.95
CA TYR A 504 21.92 -20.04 -18.33
C TYR A 504 21.34 -18.97 -19.24
N ILE A 505 20.57 -19.39 -20.24
CA ILE A 505 19.85 -18.51 -21.15
C ILE A 505 18.39 -18.95 -21.22
N ASN A 506 17.49 -18.00 -21.41
CA ASN A 506 16.07 -18.29 -21.67
C ASN A 506 15.72 -18.15 -23.16
N SER A 507 16.54 -17.44 -23.93
CA SER A 507 16.35 -17.24 -25.36
C SER A 507 17.66 -16.83 -26.05
N PHE A 508 17.73 -17.03 -27.37
CA PHE A 508 18.78 -16.42 -28.18
C PHE A 508 18.23 -15.97 -29.54
N MET A 509 18.94 -15.02 -30.15
CA MET A 509 18.64 -14.49 -31.49
C MET A 509 19.91 -14.41 -32.35
N SER A 510 19.82 -14.84 -33.61
CA SER A 510 20.84 -14.59 -34.63
C SER A 510 20.58 -13.24 -35.30
N LEU A 511 21.61 -12.40 -35.34
CA LEU A 511 21.53 -11.01 -35.79
C LEU A 511 22.45 -10.76 -36.99
N LYS A 512 21.94 -10.01 -37.96
CA LYS A 512 22.71 -9.47 -39.09
C LYS A 512 22.73 -7.95 -39.00
N VAL A 513 23.92 -7.36 -39.03
CA VAL A 513 24.13 -5.91 -38.95
C VAL A 513 23.61 -5.25 -40.23
N GLU A 514 22.72 -4.28 -40.08
CA GLU A 514 22.16 -3.46 -41.17
C GLU A 514 22.75 -2.04 -41.16
N GLN A 515 23.00 -1.50 -39.96
CA GLN A 515 23.54 -0.15 -39.78
C GLN A 515 24.49 -0.09 -38.58
N TYR A 516 25.49 0.78 -38.67
CA TYR A 516 26.41 1.13 -37.60
C TYR A 516 26.27 2.62 -37.28
N VAL A 517 26.14 2.96 -36.01
CA VAL A 517 26.14 4.34 -35.50
C VAL A 517 27.30 4.50 -34.52
N ASP A 518 28.10 5.55 -34.71
CA ASP A 518 29.23 5.86 -33.85
C ASP A 518 28.78 6.74 -32.67
N LEU A 519 29.06 6.29 -31.45
CA LEU A 519 28.70 6.96 -30.20
C LEU A 519 29.97 7.24 -29.37
N ASP A 520 31.01 7.72 -30.05
CA ASP A 520 32.34 8.02 -29.51
C ASP A 520 33.06 6.82 -28.88
N THR A 521 32.80 6.48 -27.62
CA THR A 521 33.42 5.34 -26.93
C THR A 521 32.79 4.01 -27.31
N HIS A 522 31.55 4.04 -27.82
CA HIS A 522 30.79 2.85 -28.20
C HIS A 522 30.37 2.88 -29.66
N GLY A 523 30.13 1.70 -30.23
CA GLY A 523 29.43 1.57 -31.51
C GLY A 523 28.09 0.86 -31.31
N MET A 524 27.03 1.44 -31.87
CA MET A 524 25.70 0.84 -31.89
C MET A 524 25.46 0.12 -33.21
N PHE A 525 25.18 -1.17 -33.14
CA PHE A 525 24.83 -2.01 -34.28
C PHE A 525 23.31 -2.19 -34.32
N ILE A 526 22.67 -1.72 -35.39
CA ILE A 526 21.25 -1.95 -35.65
C ILE A 526 21.15 -3.17 -36.56
N CYS A 527 20.48 -4.20 -36.09
CA CYS A 527 20.50 -5.52 -36.70
C CYS A 527 19.10 -5.99 -37.10
N SER A 528 19.01 -6.72 -38.21
CA SER A 528 17.86 -7.57 -38.51
C SER A 528 17.96 -8.89 -37.74
N VAL A 529 16.81 -9.43 -37.32
CA VAL A 529 16.73 -10.75 -36.68
C VAL A 529 16.56 -11.80 -37.78
N THR A 530 17.53 -12.71 -37.90
CA THR A 530 17.49 -13.81 -38.89
C THR A 530 17.00 -15.12 -38.29
N GLU A 531 17.07 -15.25 -36.96
CA GLU A 531 16.66 -16.43 -36.21
C GLU A 531 16.35 -16.03 -34.77
N ALA A 532 15.37 -16.66 -34.14
CA ALA A 532 15.08 -16.50 -32.71
C ALA A 532 14.56 -17.82 -32.13
N ARG A 533 15.04 -18.20 -30.94
CA ARG A 533 14.57 -19.39 -30.22
C ARG A 533 14.35 -19.05 -28.75
N VAL A 534 13.21 -19.48 -28.22
CA VAL A 534 12.93 -19.53 -26.78
C VAL A 534 13.41 -20.89 -26.26
N ILE A 535 14.20 -20.87 -25.19
CA ILE A 535 14.87 -22.05 -24.60
C ILE A 535 14.22 -22.43 -23.27
N SER A 536 13.75 -21.46 -22.48
CA SER A 536 13.04 -21.70 -21.22
C SER A 536 12.17 -20.51 -20.83
N ASP A 537 11.24 -20.73 -19.89
CA ASP A 537 10.39 -19.68 -19.28
C ASP A 537 11.04 -19.04 -18.05
N VAL A 538 12.31 -19.33 -17.76
CA VAL A 538 13.04 -18.74 -16.63
C VAL A 538 13.24 -17.24 -16.89
N GLU A 539 13.00 -16.43 -15.86
CA GLU A 539 13.09 -14.97 -15.94
C GLU A 539 14.47 -14.49 -16.46
N THR A 540 14.46 -13.44 -17.28
CA THR A 540 15.67 -12.80 -17.80
C THR A 540 16.42 -12.12 -16.67
N MET A 541 17.74 -12.29 -16.64
CA MET A 541 18.65 -11.55 -15.79
C MET A 541 18.58 -10.06 -16.10
N THR A 542 17.92 -9.27 -15.25
CA THR A 542 18.00 -7.81 -15.31
C THR A 542 19.27 -7.33 -14.64
N TYR A 543 19.76 -6.14 -15.04
CA TYR A 543 20.92 -5.55 -14.36
C TYR A 543 20.66 -5.31 -12.86
N THR A 544 19.45 -4.91 -12.50
CA THR A 544 19.03 -4.74 -11.11
C THR A 544 19.06 -6.05 -10.33
N TYR A 545 18.56 -7.15 -10.92
CA TYR A 545 18.64 -8.47 -10.28
C TYR A 545 20.09 -8.91 -10.10
N TYR A 546 20.93 -8.73 -11.12
CA TYR A 546 22.36 -9.05 -11.03
C TYR A 546 23.05 -8.30 -9.89
N GLN A 547 22.85 -6.97 -9.77
CA GLN A 547 23.46 -6.15 -8.72
C GLN A 547 23.02 -6.59 -7.31
N LYS A 548 21.75 -6.99 -7.16
CA LYS A 548 21.19 -7.37 -5.84
C LYS A 548 21.54 -8.80 -5.42
N ASN A 549 21.54 -9.73 -6.37
CA ASN A 549 21.47 -11.17 -6.08
C ASN A 549 22.66 -12.00 -6.61
N VAL A 550 23.38 -11.52 -7.63
CA VAL A 550 24.40 -12.34 -8.33
C VAL A 550 25.81 -11.77 -8.18
N LYS A 551 25.96 -10.45 -8.26
CA LYS A 551 27.24 -9.77 -8.04
C LYS A 551 27.67 -10.02 -6.58
N PRO A 552 28.86 -10.60 -6.34
CA PRO A 552 29.37 -10.78 -4.99
C PRO A 552 29.41 -9.43 -4.26
N LYS A 553 28.79 -9.39 -3.07
CA LYS A 553 28.93 -8.24 -2.19
C LYS A 553 30.35 -8.25 -1.62
N PRO A 554 31.04 -7.11 -1.56
CA PRO A 554 32.34 -7.05 -0.93
C PRO A 554 32.23 -7.46 0.55
N GLN A 555 33.06 -8.41 0.99
CA GLN A 555 33.08 -8.86 2.38
C GLN A 555 34.12 -8.05 3.16
N THR A 556 33.74 -6.84 3.57
CA THR A 556 34.64 -5.86 4.19
C THR A 556 34.77 -5.97 5.71
N ASP A 557 33.90 -6.77 6.36
CA ASP A 557 33.89 -6.90 7.82
C ASP A 557 35.24 -7.42 8.35
N GLY A 558 35.87 -6.61 9.21
CA GLY A 558 37.14 -6.93 9.87
C GLY A 558 38.39 -6.77 9.00
N LYS A 559 38.27 -6.29 7.76
CA LYS A 559 39.39 -6.10 6.82
C LYS A 559 39.82 -4.63 6.75
N LYS A 560 41.11 -4.39 6.55
CA LYS A 560 41.69 -3.05 6.32
C LYS A 560 42.31 -3.00 4.94
N GLY A 561 42.08 -1.91 4.20
CA GLY A 561 42.65 -1.68 2.88
C GLY A 561 41.62 -1.12 1.91
N TRP A 562 41.63 -1.62 0.68
CA TRP A 562 40.89 -1.05 -0.45
C TRP A 562 40.02 -2.09 -1.13
N VAL A 563 38.81 -1.70 -1.54
CA VAL A 563 37.87 -2.57 -2.24
C VAL A 563 37.62 -2.07 -3.66
N CYS A 564 37.66 -2.98 -4.64
CA CYS A 564 37.34 -2.69 -6.03
C CYS A 564 35.83 -2.50 -6.20
N LYS A 565 35.39 -1.31 -6.64
CA LYS A 565 33.96 -0.98 -6.88
C LYS A 565 33.34 -1.84 -8.00
N VAL A 566 34.17 -2.33 -8.91
CA VAL A 566 33.73 -3.11 -10.08
C VAL A 566 33.41 -4.55 -9.72
N CYS A 567 34.33 -5.27 -9.05
CA CYS A 567 34.18 -6.71 -8.80
C CYS A 567 34.26 -7.13 -7.33
N GLY A 568 34.46 -6.20 -6.39
CA GLY A 568 34.52 -6.49 -4.95
C GLY A 568 35.83 -7.11 -4.47
N TYR A 569 36.89 -7.17 -5.29
CA TYR A 569 38.22 -7.62 -4.86
C TYR A 569 38.75 -6.72 -3.75
N ILE A 570 39.31 -7.32 -2.69
CA ILE A 570 39.90 -6.60 -1.57
C ILE A 570 41.42 -6.67 -1.64
N TYR A 571 42.05 -5.51 -1.68
CA TYR A 571 43.47 -5.32 -1.48
C TYR A 571 43.70 -4.96 -0.01
N GLU A 572 44.39 -5.83 0.74
CA GLU A 572 44.71 -5.60 2.14
C GLU A 572 46.09 -4.95 2.25
N GLY A 573 46.11 -3.63 2.44
CA GLY A 573 47.32 -2.81 2.55
C GLY A 573 46.96 -1.35 2.86
N ASP A 574 47.89 -0.63 3.49
CA ASP A 574 47.65 0.74 3.97
C ASP A 574 47.50 1.76 2.81
N GLU A 575 48.29 1.59 1.75
CA GLU A 575 48.23 2.41 0.53
C GLU A 575 48.07 1.53 -0.72
N LEU A 576 47.16 1.90 -1.62
CA LEU A 576 46.97 1.23 -2.91
C LEU A 576 47.96 1.82 -3.93
N PRO A 577 48.85 1.02 -4.54
CA PRO A 577 49.77 1.53 -5.57
C PRO A 577 49.02 2.17 -6.75
N GLU A 578 49.50 3.31 -7.27
CA GLU A 578 48.84 4.02 -8.39
C GLU A 578 48.75 3.17 -9.66
N ASP A 579 49.70 2.25 -9.87
CA ASP A 579 49.74 1.31 -10.98
C ASP A 579 49.07 -0.04 -10.68
N PHE A 580 48.39 -0.16 -9.53
CA PHE A 580 47.73 -1.40 -9.15
C PHE A 580 46.62 -1.76 -10.13
N ILE A 581 46.66 -3.00 -10.61
CA ILE A 581 45.64 -3.56 -11.51
C ILE A 581 44.93 -4.69 -10.76
N CYS A 582 43.62 -4.55 -10.61
CA CYS A 582 42.79 -5.56 -9.96
C CYS A 582 43.04 -6.95 -10.58
N PRO A 583 43.41 -7.98 -9.80
CA PRO A 583 43.73 -9.28 -10.36
C PRO A 583 42.51 -9.97 -10.97
N LEU A 584 41.28 -9.62 -10.52
CA LEU A 584 40.02 -10.19 -11.00
C LEU A 584 39.50 -9.48 -12.25
N CYS A 585 39.23 -8.17 -12.19
CA CYS A 585 38.58 -7.45 -13.28
C CYS A 585 39.52 -6.62 -14.17
N LYS A 586 40.81 -6.55 -13.84
CA LYS A 586 41.85 -5.80 -14.57
C LYS A 586 41.64 -4.27 -14.65
N HIS A 587 40.74 -3.72 -13.85
CA HIS A 587 40.62 -2.27 -13.64
C HIS A 587 41.77 -1.73 -12.79
N GLY A 588 42.13 -0.46 -13.02
CA GLY A 588 43.22 0.23 -12.33
C GLY A 588 42.84 0.71 -10.93
N ALA A 589 43.81 1.30 -10.22
CA ALA A 589 43.67 1.80 -8.86
C ALA A 589 42.52 2.82 -8.68
N SER A 590 42.15 3.57 -9.72
CA SER A 590 41.04 4.54 -9.71
C SER A 590 39.67 3.92 -9.41
N ASP A 591 39.51 2.62 -9.64
CA ASP A 591 38.27 1.88 -9.40
C ASP A 591 38.21 1.23 -8.01
N PHE A 592 39.11 1.60 -7.11
CA PHE A 592 39.10 1.19 -5.71
C PHE A 592 38.64 2.32 -4.79
N GLU A 593 38.12 1.94 -3.63
CA GLU A 593 37.78 2.85 -2.54
C GLU A 593 38.25 2.28 -1.19
N PRO A 594 38.56 3.13 -0.21
CA PRO A 594 39.01 2.67 1.10
C PRO A 594 37.88 1.97 1.85
N ILE A 595 38.20 0.87 2.52
CA ILE A 595 37.29 0.17 3.42
C ILE A 595 37.17 0.99 4.71
N LYS A 596 35.95 1.42 5.02
CA LYS A 596 35.62 2.26 6.18
C LYS A 596 35.58 1.49 7.50
#